data_AF-A0A0S8FVN6-F1
#
_entry.id   AF-A0A0S8FVN6-F1
#
_cell.length_a   1.000
_cell.length_b   1.000
_cell.length_c   1.000
_cell.angle_alpha   90.00
_cell.angle_beta   90.00
_cell.angle_gamma   90.00
#
_symmetry.space_group_name_H-M   'P 1'
#
loop_
_entity.id
_entity.type
_entity.pdbx_description
1 polymer ?
#
loop_
_entity_poly.entity_id
_entity_poly.type
_entity_poly.pdbx_seq_one_letter_code
_entity_poly.pdbx_strand_id
1 'polypeptide(L)'
;MKCNEIENLQLDYVLEELTPELKIQVNEHLAICEKCSNEVKQTEALIKGFKDSERFNPASNVYGRISRQISVPEPKRVRFLGMPRSVVFAFAAFVLGIVITRSTDTIIMNIRAPSRTEVRQETPRKTPFSDTVEFYSVPAKNLARL
;
A
#
# COMPACT_ATOMS: atom_id res chain seq x y z
N MET A 1 10.30 18.52 36.62
CA MET A 1 10.52 19.97 36.43
C MET A 1 9.48 20.76 37.23
N LYS A 2 9.85 21.90 37.82
CA LYS A 2 8.91 22.76 38.57
C LYS A 2 8.22 23.77 37.63
N CYS A 3 7.01 24.20 37.97
CA CYS A 3 6.27 25.18 37.15
C CYS A 3 7.05 26.49 36.91
N ASN A 4 7.78 26.98 37.91
CA ASN A 4 8.58 28.21 37.76
C ASN A 4 9.73 28.07 36.76
N GLU A 5 10.26 26.84 36.57
CA GLU A 5 11.31 26.60 35.57
C GLU A 5 10.72 26.61 34.17
N ILE A 6 9.49 26.11 34.00
CA ILE A 6 8.75 26.10 32.74
C ILE A 6 8.43 27.53 32.29
N GLU A 7 8.03 28.40 33.22
CA GLU A 7 7.71 29.81 32.93
C GLU A 7 8.88 30.53 32.25
N ASN A 8 10.11 30.25 32.69
CA ASN A 8 11.32 30.82 32.09
C ASN A 8 11.66 30.21 30.72
N LEU A 9 11.30 28.94 30.48
CA LEU A 9 11.60 28.23 29.23
C LEU A 9 10.46 28.24 28.22
N GLN A 10 9.33 28.85 28.55
CA GLN A 10 8.12 28.81 27.73
C GLN A 10 8.33 29.45 26.36
N LEU A 11 9.01 30.60 26.30
CA LEU A 11 9.28 31.29 25.04
C LEU A 11 10.23 30.46 24.17
N ASP A 12 11.35 30.00 24.73
CA ASP A 12 12.33 29.16 24.05
C ASP A 12 11.69 27.86 23.53
N TYR A 13 10.76 27.29 24.29
CA TYR A 13 9.99 26.12 23.87
C TYR A 13 9.14 26.42 22.64
N VAL A 14 8.39 27.52 22.64
CA VAL A 14 7.50 27.90 21.53
C VAL A 14 8.28 28.33 20.28
N LEU A 15 9.45 28.94 20.46
CA LEU A 15 10.34 29.34 19.37
C LEU A 15 11.24 28.19 18.85
N GLU A 16 11.11 26.99 19.42
CA GLU A 16 11.91 25.81 19.08
C GLU A 16 13.42 25.98 19.32
N GLU A 17 13.81 26.81 20.28
CA GLU A 17 15.21 27.12 20.62
C GLU A 17 15.79 26.20 21.72
N LEU A 18 14.94 25.41 22.38
CA LEU A 18 15.38 24.47 23.41
C LEU A 18 16.22 23.33 22.86
N THR A 19 17.18 22.89 23.67
CA THR A 19 17.92 21.64 23.43
C THR A 19 16.95 20.44 23.47
N PRO A 20 17.26 19.34 22.75
CA PRO A 20 16.38 18.16 22.71
C PRO A 20 16.05 17.59 24.09
N GLU A 21 17.03 17.61 25.00
CA GLU A 21 16.89 17.11 26.36
C GLU A 21 15.90 17.94 27.18
N LEU A 22 16.01 19.27 27.12
CA LEU A 22 15.09 20.17 27.79
C LEU A 22 13.69 20.10 27.18
N LYS A 23 13.59 19.94 25.87
CA LYS A 23 12.30 19.79 25.18
C LYS A 23 11.54 18.56 25.69
N ILE A 24 12.21 17.44 25.94
CA ILE A 24 11.59 16.25 26.52
C ILE A 24 11.05 16.55 27.93
N GLN A 25 11.87 17.17 28.79
CA GLN A 25 11.47 17.49 30.17
C GLN A 25 10.29 18.47 30.23
N VAL A 26 10.28 19.47 29.34
CA VAL A 26 9.16 20.41 29.23
C VAL A 26 7.91 19.66 28.74
N ASN A 27 8.01 18.82 27.71
CA ASN A 27 6.89 18.02 27.21
C ASN A 27 6.28 17.11 28.29
N GLU A 28 7.12 16.43 29.07
CA GLU A 28 6.68 15.59 30.19
C GLU A 28 5.90 16.42 31.22
N HIS A 29 6.35 17.62 31.55
CA HIS A 29 5.63 18.51 32.47
C HIS A 29 4.30 19.01 31.88
N LEU A 30 4.29 19.42 30.61
CA LEU A 30 3.08 19.93 29.93
C LEU A 30 2.01 18.84 29.76
N ALA A 31 2.40 17.57 29.74
CA ALA A 31 1.47 16.44 29.73
C ALA A 31 0.72 16.26 31.07
N ILE A 32 1.27 16.77 32.17
CA ILE A 32 0.73 16.59 33.53
C ILE A 32 0.10 17.89 34.05
N CYS A 33 0.71 19.05 33.78
CA CYS A 33 0.27 20.34 34.29
C CYS A 33 -0.59 21.10 33.27
N GLU A 34 -1.92 21.08 33.48
CA GLU A 34 -2.86 21.81 32.62
C GLU A 34 -2.62 23.32 32.60
N LYS A 35 -2.21 23.90 33.73
CA LYS A 35 -1.94 25.34 33.84
C LYS A 35 -0.84 25.76 32.86
N CYS A 36 0.34 25.13 32.96
CA CYS A 36 1.46 25.41 32.08
C CYS A 36 1.16 25.05 30.61
N SER A 37 0.41 23.96 30.38
CA SER A 37 -0.06 23.59 29.03
C SER A 37 -0.91 24.69 28.39
N ASN A 38 -1.83 25.29 29.15
CA ASN A 38 -2.68 26.37 28.66
C ASN A 38 -1.90 27.66 28.43
N GLU A 39 -0.96 28.00 29.31
CA GLU A 39 -0.06 29.15 29.12
C GLU A 39 0.75 29.01 27.82
N VAL A 40 1.38 27.85 27.59
CA VAL A 40 2.12 27.56 26.35
C VAL A 40 1.23 27.73 25.12
N LYS A 41 0.01 27.14 25.15
CA LYS A 41 -0.94 27.25 24.03
C LYS A 41 -1.36 28.69 23.74
N GLN A 42 -1.54 29.52 24.76
CA GLN A 42 -1.86 30.94 24.58
C GLN A 42 -0.70 31.67 23.91
N THR A 43 0.53 31.44 24.35
CA THR A 43 1.73 32.04 23.75
C THR A 43 1.94 31.58 22.31
N GLU A 44 1.71 30.29 22.01
CA GLU A 44 1.71 29.77 20.64
C GLU A 44 0.66 30.46 19.76
N ALA A 45 -0.55 30.67 20.28
CA ALA A 45 -1.63 31.32 19.55
C ALA A 45 -1.28 32.79 19.23
N LEU A 46 -0.68 33.51 20.18
CA LEU A 46 -0.20 34.87 19.96
C LEU A 46 0.87 34.92 18.86
N ILE A 47 1.88 34.06 18.94
CA ILE A 47 2.98 34.02 17.95
C ILE A 47 2.46 33.63 16.57
N LYS A 48 1.52 32.69 16.46
CA LYS A 48 0.86 32.34 15.19
C LYS A 48 0.10 33.56 14.63
N GLY A 49 -0.61 34.31 15.48
CA GLY A 49 -1.26 35.56 15.07
C GLY A 49 -0.29 36.58 14.46
N PHE A 50 0.91 36.71 15.03
CA PHE A 50 1.95 37.60 14.48
C PHE A 50 2.59 37.07 13.19
N LYS A 51 2.75 35.74 13.05
CA LYS A 51 3.25 35.13 11.79
C LYS A 51 2.33 35.44 10.61
N ASP A 52 1.03 35.54 10.86
CA ASP A 52 0.04 35.80 9.82
C ASP A 52 -0.21 37.31 9.58
N SER A 53 0.18 38.19 10.50
CA SER A 53 -0.22 39.61 10.48
C SER A 53 0.53 40.48 9.47
N GLU A 54 1.70 40.05 8.99
CA GLU A 54 2.41 40.75 7.91
C GLU A 54 2.82 39.76 6.83
N ARG A 55 2.12 39.81 5.68
CA ARG A 55 2.60 39.20 4.45
C ARG A 55 3.85 39.96 4.00
N PHE A 56 5.00 39.57 4.51
CA PHE A 56 6.29 39.99 3.98
C PHE A 56 6.31 39.64 2.50
N ASN A 57 6.35 40.66 1.63
CA ASN A 57 6.49 40.46 0.19
C ASN A 57 7.98 40.56 -0.14
N PRO A 58 8.72 39.44 -0.18
CA PRO A 58 10.14 39.48 -0.47
C PRO A 58 10.38 40.10 -1.85
N ALA A 59 11.53 40.74 -2.03
CA ALA A 59 11.91 41.25 -3.35
C ALA A 59 11.90 40.12 -4.40
N SER A 60 11.49 40.44 -5.62
CA SER A 60 11.28 39.46 -6.70
C SER A 60 12.51 38.60 -7.03
N ASN A 61 13.70 39.06 -6.67
CA ASN A 61 14.97 38.37 -6.89
C ASN A 61 15.32 37.33 -5.79
N VAL A 62 14.63 37.33 -4.64
CA VAL A 62 14.95 36.44 -3.51
C VAL A 62 14.63 34.99 -3.86
N TYR A 63 13.44 34.72 -4.39
CA TYR A 63 13.04 33.37 -4.80
C TYR A 63 13.98 32.77 -5.85
N GLY A 64 14.46 33.57 -6.80
CA GLY A 64 15.41 33.13 -7.82
C GLY A 64 16.81 32.81 -7.28
N ARG A 65 17.23 33.44 -6.16
CA ARG A 65 18.49 33.09 -5.48
C ARG A 65 18.35 31.79 -4.69
N ILE A 66 17.23 31.63 -3.97
CA ILE A 66 16.93 30.44 -3.19
C ILE A 66 16.79 29.21 -4.10
N SER A 67 16.07 29.31 -5.22
CA SER A 67 15.86 28.18 -6.13
C SER A 67 17.16 27.66 -6.76
N ARG A 68 18.14 28.54 -7.00
CA ARG A 68 19.48 28.15 -7.48
C ARG A 68 20.29 27.42 -6.42
N GLN A 69 20.14 27.77 -5.15
CA GLN A 69 20.85 27.11 -4.05
C GLN A 69 20.21 25.78 -3.66
N ILE A 70 18.88 25.67 -3.73
CA ILE A 70 18.13 24.42 -3.44
C ILE A 70 17.93 23.62 -4.73
N SER A 71 18.87 23.68 -5.68
CA SER A 71 18.78 22.84 -6.90
C SER A 71 18.91 21.37 -6.50
N VAL A 72 17.76 20.74 -6.28
CA VAL A 72 17.61 19.30 -6.15
C VAL A 72 18.14 18.70 -7.46
N PRO A 73 19.09 17.75 -7.42
CA PRO A 73 19.61 17.14 -8.63
C PRO A 73 18.42 16.59 -9.43
N GLU A 74 18.25 17.09 -10.66
CA GLU A 74 17.16 16.66 -11.54
C GLU A 74 17.14 15.13 -11.61
N PRO A 75 15.96 14.48 -11.51
CA PRO A 75 15.88 13.04 -11.64
C PRO A 75 16.43 12.66 -13.01
N LYS A 76 17.53 11.88 -13.02
CA LYS A 76 18.15 11.35 -14.23
C LYS A 76 17.05 10.72 -15.08
N ARG A 77 16.68 11.39 -16.18
CA ARG A 77 15.74 10.86 -17.17
C ARG A 77 16.28 9.51 -17.61
N VAL A 78 15.59 8.44 -17.23
CA VAL A 78 15.97 7.07 -17.58
C VAL A 78 15.89 6.98 -19.10
N ARG A 79 17.05 7.06 -19.76
CA ARG A 79 17.15 6.84 -21.19
C ARG A 79 16.83 5.36 -21.43
N PHE A 80 15.65 5.07 -21.96
CA PHE A 80 15.27 3.75 -22.48
C PHE A 80 16.23 3.23 -23.58
N LEU A 81 17.14 4.07 -24.06
CA LEU A 81 18.17 3.77 -25.05
C LEU A 81 19.41 3.04 -24.47
N GLY A 82 19.22 2.21 -23.45
CA GLY A 82 20.29 1.54 -22.70
C GLY A 82 19.98 0.12 -22.28
N MET A 83 19.02 -0.56 -22.90
CA MET A 83 18.75 -1.96 -22.57
C MET A 83 19.98 -2.82 -22.91
N PRO A 84 20.47 -3.65 -21.97
CA PRO A 84 21.59 -4.54 -22.23
C PRO A 84 21.22 -5.56 -23.31
N ARG A 85 22.17 -5.86 -24.21
CA ARG A 85 21.95 -6.75 -25.36
C ARG A 85 21.36 -8.10 -24.97
N SER A 86 21.69 -8.61 -23.78
CA SER A 86 21.15 -9.85 -23.22
C SER A 86 19.63 -9.84 -23.09
N VAL A 87 19.02 -8.72 -22.68
CA VAL A 87 17.56 -8.62 -22.53
C VAL A 87 16.88 -8.62 -23.89
N VAL A 88 17.49 -7.97 -24.89
CA VAL A 88 17.00 -7.98 -26.27
C VAL A 88 17.03 -9.39 -26.85
N PHE A 89 18.13 -10.13 -26.65
CA PHE A 89 18.23 -11.52 -27.12
C PHE A 89 17.26 -12.46 -26.39
N ALA A 90 17.08 -12.30 -25.08
CA ALA A 90 16.12 -13.10 -24.31
C ALA A 90 14.68 -12.86 -24.80
N PHE A 91 14.30 -11.61 -25.06
CA PHE A 91 13.00 -11.27 -25.61
C PHE A 91 12.80 -11.85 -27.02
N ALA A 92 13.80 -11.74 -27.89
CA ALA A 92 13.75 -12.31 -29.24
C ALA A 92 13.60 -13.84 -29.21
N ALA A 93 14.35 -14.52 -28.35
CA ALA A 93 14.27 -15.97 -28.18
C ALA A 93 12.90 -16.40 -27.64
N PHE A 94 12.32 -15.64 -26.70
CA PHE A 94 10.99 -15.90 -26.17
C PHE A 94 9.91 -15.78 -27.25
N VAL A 95 9.94 -14.72 -28.05
CA VAL A 95 9.00 -14.53 -29.16
C VAL A 95 9.15 -15.64 -30.20
N LEU A 96 10.39 -16.00 -30.56
CA LEU A 96 10.68 -17.09 -31.49
C LEU A 96 10.10 -18.42 -30.99
N GLY A 97 10.28 -18.72 -29.69
CA GLY A 97 9.73 -19.91 -29.06
C GLY A 97 8.21 -19.98 -29.19
N ILE A 98 7.50 -18.88 -28.91
CA ILE A 98 6.03 -18.82 -29.07
C ILE A 98 5.61 -19.13 -30.51
N VAL A 99 6.31 -18.57 -31.50
CA VAL A 99 5.99 -18.78 -32.92
C VAL A 99 6.18 -20.24 -33.32
N ILE A 100 7.26 -20.88 -32.86
CA ILE A 100 7.54 -22.29 -33.16
C ILE A 100 6.44 -23.18 -32.56
N THR A 101 6.10 -23.00 -31.28
CA THR A 101 5.08 -23.83 -30.60
C THR A 101 3.72 -23.67 -31.25
N ARG A 102 3.33 -22.44 -31.63
CA ARG A 102 2.06 -22.21 -32.33
C ARG A 102 2.04 -22.84 -33.72
N SER A 103 3.16 -22.81 -34.43
CA SER A 103 3.27 -23.45 -35.75
C SER A 103 3.11 -24.96 -35.65
N THR A 104 3.73 -25.61 -34.65
CA THR A 104 3.60 -27.06 -34.46
C THR A 104 2.17 -27.47 -34.09
N ASP A 105 1.49 -26.69 -33.24
CA ASP A 105 0.09 -26.97 -32.87
C ASP A 105 -0.83 -26.94 -34.10
N THR A 106 -0.66 -25.95 -34.99
CA THR A 106 -1.46 -25.88 -36.22
C THR A 106 -1.24 -27.07 -37.15
N ILE A 107 -0.01 -27.56 -37.25
CA ILE A 107 0.32 -28.74 -38.06
C ILE A 107 -0.30 -30.01 -37.47
N ILE A 108 -0.19 -30.20 -36.15
CA ILE A 108 -0.75 -31.36 -35.45
C ILE A 108 -2.28 -31.38 -35.55
N MET A 109 -2.93 -30.22 -35.40
CA MET A 109 -4.39 -30.13 -35.54
C MET A 109 -4.85 -30.36 -36.98
N ASN A 110 -4.05 -30.02 -37.99
CA ASN A 110 -4.38 -30.29 -39.39
C ASN A 110 -4.21 -31.77 -39.77
N ILE A 111 -3.28 -32.50 -39.13
CA ILE A 111 -3.02 -33.92 -39.39
C ILE A 111 -4.05 -34.82 -38.66
N ARG A 112 -4.60 -34.39 -37.53
CA ARG A 112 -5.73 -35.10 -36.90
C ARG A 112 -7.04 -34.75 -37.61
N ALA A 113 -7.34 -35.48 -38.68
CA ALA A 113 -8.73 -35.63 -39.13
C ALA A 113 -9.57 -36.10 -37.93
N PRO A 114 -10.77 -35.54 -37.68
CA PRO A 114 -11.60 -35.97 -36.56
C PRO A 114 -11.96 -37.43 -36.80
N SER A 115 -11.37 -38.34 -36.04
CA SER A 115 -11.80 -39.74 -35.98
C SER A 115 -13.27 -39.71 -35.57
N ARG A 116 -14.16 -39.92 -36.54
CA ARG A 116 -15.60 -40.02 -36.37
C ARG A 116 -15.81 -41.28 -35.52
N THR A 117 -15.79 -41.13 -34.20
CA THR A 117 -16.19 -42.19 -33.29
C THR A 117 -17.69 -42.38 -33.51
N GLU A 118 -18.07 -43.34 -34.34
CA GLU A 118 -19.42 -43.87 -34.39
C GLU A 118 -19.70 -44.51 -33.03
N VAL A 119 -20.28 -43.72 -32.12
CA VAL A 119 -20.76 -44.22 -30.83
C VAL A 119 -21.98 -45.09 -31.13
N ARG A 120 -21.76 -46.40 -31.31
CA ARG A 120 -22.83 -47.40 -31.41
C ARG A 120 -23.50 -47.51 -30.03
N GLN A 121 -24.63 -46.82 -29.86
CA GLN A 121 -25.44 -46.91 -28.65
C GLN A 121 -26.10 -48.29 -28.57
N GLU A 122 -25.65 -49.14 -27.65
CA GLU A 122 -26.42 -50.31 -27.22
C GLU A 122 -27.54 -49.86 -26.28
N THR A 123 -28.78 -50.25 -26.57
CA THR A 123 -29.94 -49.90 -25.75
C THR A 123 -29.84 -50.54 -24.36
N PRO A 124 -30.05 -49.79 -23.26
CA PRO A 124 -29.92 -50.30 -21.90
C PRO A 124 -30.97 -51.40 -21.63
N ARG A 125 -30.47 -52.57 -21.22
CA ARG A 125 -31.27 -53.72 -20.82
C ARG A 125 -32.00 -53.37 -19.51
N LYS A 126 -33.33 -53.23 -19.56
CA LYS A 126 -34.17 -53.00 -18.38
C LYS A 126 -34.22 -54.29 -17.54
N THR A 127 -33.47 -54.34 -16.45
CA THR A 127 -33.76 -55.27 -15.34
C THR A 127 -34.36 -54.45 -14.19
N PRO A 128 -35.53 -54.82 -13.66
CA PRO A 128 -36.06 -54.17 -12.47
C PRO A 128 -35.23 -54.61 -11.27
N PHE A 129 -34.44 -53.69 -10.71
CA PHE A 129 -33.86 -53.85 -9.38
C PHE A 129 -34.95 -53.57 -8.35
N SER A 130 -35.60 -54.64 -7.88
CA SER A 130 -36.30 -54.65 -6.60
C SER A 130 -35.29 -55.00 -5.52
N ASP A 131 -34.69 -54.00 -4.89
CA ASP A 131 -34.13 -54.18 -3.56
C ASP A 131 -34.55 -53.01 -2.68
N THR A 132 -35.46 -53.36 -1.79
CA THR A 132 -36.11 -52.55 -0.77
C THR A 132 -35.08 -52.12 0.27
N VAL A 133 -34.78 -50.81 0.33
CA VAL A 133 -34.16 -50.22 1.51
C VAL A 133 -35.28 -49.87 2.49
N GLU A 134 -35.52 -50.76 3.45
CA GLU A 134 -36.39 -50.48 4.59
C GLU A 134 -35.73 -49.39 5.45
N PHE A 135 -36.35 -48.21 5.48
CA PHE A 135 -35.95 -47.13 6.37
C PHE A 135 -36.44 -47.43 7.79
N TYR A 136 -35.55 -47.89 8.66
CA TYR A 136 -35.82 -47.87 10.11
C TYR A 136 -35.85 -46.42 10.60
N SER A 137 -37.05 -45.86 10.77
CA SER A 137 -37.27 -44.61 11.48
C SER A 137 -37.11 -44.85 12.98
N VAL A 138 -36.00 -44.42 13.58
CA VAL A 138 -35.84 -44.40 15.04
C VAL A 138 -36.56 -43.17 15.61
N PRO A 139 -37.43 -43.32 16.63
CA PRO A 139 -38.21 -42.20 17.16
C PRO A 139 -37.33 -41.23 17.97
N ALA A 140 -37.50 -39.93 17.69
CA ALA A 140 -36.76 -38.80 18.25
C ALA A 140 -37.12 -38.48 19.71
N LYS A 141 -37.09 -39.47 20.61
CA LYS A 141 -37.47 -39.25 22.02
C LYS A 141 -36.33 -38.91 22.97
N ASN A 142 -35.06 -38.94 22.51
CA ASN A 142 -33.89 -38.76 23.38
C ASN A 142 -32.88 -37.69 22.93
N LEU A 143 -33.19 -36.84 21.94
CA LEU A 143 -32.26 -35.79 21.46
C LEU A 143 -32.38 -34.45 22.18
N ALA A 144 -33.09 -34.39 23.31
CA ALA A 144 -33.19 -33.18 24.14
C ALA A 144 -32.92 -33.50 25.61
N ARG A 145 -31.66 -33.83 25.94
CA ARG A 145 -31.02 -33.61 27.24
C ARG A 145 -29.56 -34.06 27.21
N LEU A 146 -28.66 -33.11 26.99
CA LEU A 146 -27.45 -32.82 27.77
C LEU A 146 -26.65 -31.72 27.07
#